data_AF-A0A0B7IQ20-F1
#
_entry.id   AF-A0A0B7IQ20-F1
#
_cell.length_a   1.000
_cell.length_b   1.000
_cell.length_c   1.000
_cell.angle_alpha   90.00
_cell.angle_beta   90.00
_cell.angle_gamma   90.00
#
_symmetry.space_group_name_H-M   'P 1'
#
loop_
_entity.id
_entity.type
_entity.pdbx_description
1 polymer ?
#
loop_
_entity_poly.entity_id
_entity_poly.type
_entity_poly.pdbx_seq_one_letter_code
_entity_poly.pdbx_strand_id
1 'polypeptide(L)'
;MVIGTGVGQVTLTPLITPTGITLNGDGKVTVGTNVSSGVYTLTYKICENGATPDNCDDATVTITVQNGIVAEDDDLGTVVSGGTTTQTVITNDRLNGTPVVIGTGVGQVTLTPLITPTGITIDATNGKVTVGTNVSSGVYTLTYKICENGATP
;
A
#
# COMPACT_ATOMS: atom_id res chain seq x y z
N MET A 1 12.19 -31.54 -15.45
CA MET A 1 10.93 -31.27 -14.75
C MET A 1 10.14 -30.25 -15.56
N VAL A 2 8.90 -30.57 -15.93
CA VAL A 2 8.01 -29.71 -16.73
C VAL A 2 6.66 -29.63 -16.01
N ILE A 3 6.12 -28.43 -15.82
CA ILE A 3 4.78 -28.25 -15.27
C ILE A 3 3.75 -28.56 -16.36
N GLY A 4 2.75 -29.38 -16.04
CA GLY A 4 1.68 -29.74 -16.97
C GLY A 4 0.86 -30.91 -16.43
N THR A 5 -0.01 -31.47 -17.27
CA THR A 5 -0.99 -32.49 -16.87
C THR A 5 -0.64 -33.91 -17.33
N GLY A 6 0.45 -34.09 -18.08
CA GLY A 6 0.88 -35.40 -18.59
C GLY A 6 1.55 -36.27 -17.52
N VAL A 7 1.56 -37.59 -17.72
CA VAL A 7 2.30 -38.53 -16.86
C VAL A 7 3.80 -38.20 -16.86
N GLY A 8 4.44 -38.21 -15.68
CA GLY A 8 5.83 -37.83 -15.49
C GLY A 8 6.09 -36.31 -15.55
N GLN A 9 5.05 -35.50 -15.75
CA GLN A 9 5.07 -34.05 -15.51
C GLN A 9 4.64 -33.75 -14.06
N VAL A 10 4.74 -32.49 -13.65
CA VAL A 10 4.33 -32.06 -12.32
C VAL A 10 3.15 -31.10 -12.36
N THR A 11 2.26 -31.21 -11.38
CA THR A 11 1.18 -30.25 -11.12
C THR A 11 1.48 -29.46 -9.87
N LEU A 12 1.17 -28.15 -9.88
CA LEU A 12 1.23 -27.28 -8.72
C LEU A 12 -0.19 -27.00 -8.22
N THR A 13 -0.45 -27.29 -6.96
CA THR A 13 -1.74 -27.02 -6.32
C THR A 13 -1.55 -26.01 -5.19
N PRO A 14 -2.11 -24.79 -5.31
CA PRO A 14 -2.07 -23.82 -4.22
C PRO A 14 -2.77 -24.39 -2.97
N LEU A 15 -2.14 -24.25 -1.81
CA LEU A 15 -2.68 -24.63 -0.51
C LEU A 15 -3.14 -23.39 0.27
N ILE A 16 -2.24 -22.39 0.38
CA ILE A 16 -2.53 -21.09 1.00
C ILE A 16 -2.09 -19.99 0.03
N THR A 17 -3.01 -19.09 -0.32
CA THR A 17 -2.74 -17.92 -1.17
C THR A 17 -3.20 -16.65 -0.47
N PRO A 18 -2.28 -15.70 -0.20
CA PRO A 18 -2.65 -14.38 0.28
C PRO A 18 -3.56 -13.64 -0.70
N THR A 19 -4.47 -12.82 -0.20
CA THR A 19 -5.35 -12.00 -1.05
C THR A 19 -4.53 -11.13 -2.01
N GLY A 20 -4.85 -11.20 -3.30
CA GLY A 20 -4.15 -10.44 -4.33
C GLY A 20 -2.81 -11.03 -4.80
N ILE A 21 -2.41 -12.19 -4.27
CA ILE A 21 -1.22 -12.94 -4.72
C ILE A 21 -1.68 -14.30 -5.28
N THR A 22 -1.24 -14.62 -6.49
CA THR A 22 -1.67 -15.82 -7.22
C THR A 22 -0.46 -16.66 -7.64
N LEU A 23 -0.52 -17.98 -7.47
CA LEU A 23 0.35 -18.94 -8.14
C LEU A 23 -0.27 -19.33 -9.50
N ASN A 24 0.44 -19.05 -10.58
CA ASN A 24 0.00 -19.32 -11.94
C ASN A 24 0.33 -20.77 -12.35
N GLY A 25 -0.35 -21.27 -13.39
CA GLY A 25 -0.15 -22.62 -13.90
C GLY A 25 1.23 -22.88 -14.53
N ASP A 26 2.02 -21.85 -14.78
CA ASP A 26 3.42 -21.95 -15.23
C ASP A 26 4.43 -21.89 -14.06
N GLY A 27 3.95 -21.88 -12.82
CA GLY A 27 4.76 -21.79 -11.60
C GLY A 27 5.23 -20.39 -11.24
N LYS A 28 4.83 -19.35 -11.98
CA LYS A 28 5.11 -17.96 -11.59
C LYS A 28 4.14 -17.50 -10.50
N VAL A 29 4.57 -16.52 -9.72
CA VAL A 29 3.70 -15.80 -8.77
C VAL A 29 3.40 -14.41 -9.33
N THR A 30 2.13 -14.01 -9.29
CA THR A 30 1.68 -12.65 -9.65
C THR A 30 1.23 -11.93 -8.39
N VAL A 31 1.68 -10.68 -8.20
CA VAL A 31 1.22 -9.76 -7.15
C VAL A 31 0.33 -8.70 -7.80
N GLY A 32 -0.89 -8.53 -7.29
CA GLY A 32 -1.86 -7.54 -7.76
C GLY A 32 -1.51 -6.11 -7.35
N THR A 33 -2.21 -5.13 -7.93
CA THR A 33 -1.91 -3.69 -7.77
C THR A 33 -2.30 -3.08 -6.41
N ASN A 34 -3.13 -3.77 -5.63
CA ASN A 34 -3.62 -3.29 -4.32
C ASN A 34 -3.15 -4.19 -3.16
N VAL A 35 -2.01 -4.85 -3.33
CA VAL A 35 -1.33 -5.56 -2.25
C VAL A 35 -0.47 -4.55 -1.51
N SER A 36 -0.80 -4.29 -0.24
CA SER A 36 -0.02 -3.39 0.61
C SER A 36 1.39 -3.92 0.84
N SER A 37 2.30 -3.06 1.30
CA SER A 37 3.65 -3.50 1.66
C SER A 37 3.63 -4.56 2.76
N GLY A 38 4.50 -5.56 2.67
CA GLY A 38 4.67 -6.54 3.72
C GLY A 38 5.23 -7.88 3.27
N VAL A 39 5.36 -8.80 4.22
CA VAL A 39 5.84 -10.16 3.99
C VAL A 39 4.66 -11.13 3.92
N TYR A 40 4.51 -11.78 2.78
CA TYR A 40 3.43 -12.70 2.49
C TYR A 40 3.97 -14.12 2.28
N THR A 41 3.21 -15.10 2.75
CA THR A 41 3.55 -16.51 2.59
C THR A 41 2.50 -17.19 1.72
N LEU A 42 2.94 -17.81 0.63
CA LEU A 42 2.15 -18.70 -0.21
C LEU A 42 2.67 -20.12 -0.05
N THR A 43 1.79 -21.10 0.08
CA THR A 43 2.19 -22.52 0.09
C THR A 43 1.51 -23.26 -1.04
N TYR A 44 2.22 -24.22 -1.63
CA TYR A 44 1.70 -25.08 -2.68
C TYR A 44 2.23 -26.50 -2.54
N LYS A 45 1.45 -27.46 -3.05
CA LYS A 45 1.88 -28.85 -3.22
C LYS A 45 2.35 -29.05 -4.64
N ILE A 46 3.50 -29.70 -4.83
CA ILE A 46 3.97 -30.23 -6.10
C ILE A 46 3.77 -31.74 -6.12
N CYS A 47 3.22 -32.28 -7.20
CA CYS A 47 3.01 -33.73 -7.35
C CYS A 47 3.46 -34.19 -8.74
N GLU A 48 4.14 -35.34 -8.80
CA GLU A 48 4.39 -36.06 -10.05
C GLU A 48 3.11 -36.76 -10.52
N ASN A 49 2.68 -36.43 -11.74
CA ASN A 49 1.44 -36.96 -12.30
C ASN A 49 1.62 -38.44 -12.67
N GLY A 50 0.72 -39.28 -12.16
CA GLY A 50 0.68 -40.72 -12.46
C GLY A 50 1.71 -41.57 -11.72
N ALA A 51 2.40 -41.01 -10.72
CA ALA A 51 3.25 -41.78 -9.82
C ALA A 51 2.42 -42.74 -8.95
N THR A 52 2.94 -43.95 -8.71
CA THR A 52 2.34 -44.91 -7.76
C THR A 52 3.47 -45.70 -7.07
N PRO A 53 3.72 -45.49 -5.77
CA PRO A 53 2.97 -44.62 -4.85
C PRO A 53 3.08 -43.13 -5.18
N ASP A 54 2.20 -42.31 -4.61
CA ASP A 54 2.20 -40.86 -4.79
C ASP A 54 3.58 -40.27 -4.48
N ASN A 55 4.04 -39.39 -5.36
CA ASN A 55 5.30 -38.67 -5.23
C ASN A 55 4.99 -37.16 -5.21
N CYS A 56 4.80 -36.62 -4.01
CA CYS A 56 4.42 -35.22 -3.80
C CYS A 56 5.21 -34.60 -2.65
N ASP A 57 5.40 -33.28 -2.70
CA ASP A 57 6.00 -32.50 -1.62
C ASP A 57 5.31 -31.14 -1.48
N ASP A 58 5.42 -30.51 -0.31
CA ASP A 58 4.89 -29.18 -0.04
C ASP A 58 6.01 -28.14 -0.01
N ALA A 59 5.74 -26.97 -0.58
CA ALA A 59 6.69 -25.88 -0.67
C ALA A 59 6.08 -24.57 -0.17
N THR A 60 6.94 -23.72 0.39
CA THR A 60 6.60 -22.40 0.91
C THR A 60 7.35 -21.33 0.11
N VAL A 61 6.61 -20.31 -0.34
CA VAL A 61 7.13 -19.13 -1.02
C VAL A 61 6.93 -17.92 -0.11
N THR A 62 8.02 -17.20 0.17
CA THR A 62 7.97 -15.91 0.85
C THR A 62 8.08 -14.79 -0.18
N ILE A 63 7.11 -13.89 -0.18
CA ILE A 63 7.05 -12.73 -1.06
C ILE A 63 7.12 -11.46 -0.20
N THR A 64 8.06 -10.57 -0.50
CA THR A 64 8.09 -9.23 0.10
C THR A 64 7.54 -8.24 -0.91
N VAL A 65 6.45 -7.56 -0.55
CA VAL A 65 5.87 -6.45 -1.31
C VAL A 65 6.32 -5.14 -0.67
N GLN A 66 6.75 -4.19 -1.48
CA GLN A 66 7.17 -2.88 -1.01
C GLN A 66 6.63 -1.79 -1.93
N ASN A 67 5.68 -1.02 -1.43
CA ASN A 67 5.10 0.13 -2.12
C ASN A 67 5.82 1.40 -1.67
N GLY A 68 6.27 2.19 -2.64
CA GLY A 68 6.91 3.48 -2.38
C GLY A 68 5.88 4.58 -2.13
N ILE A 69 6.16 5.47 -1.19
CA ILE A 69 5.44 6.75 -1.03
C ILE A 69 6.34 7.87 -1.51
N VAL A 70 5.80 8.74 -2.36
CA VAL A 70 6.41 10.00 -2.76
C VAL A 70 5.54 11.10 -2.16
N ALA A 71 6.06 11.78 -1.13
CA ALA A 71 5.43 12.94 -0.52
C ALA A 71 6.18 14.19 -0.98
N GLU A 72 5.54 15.02 -1.79
CA GLU A 72 6.11 16.22 -2.39
C GLU A 72 5.73 17.46 -1.58
N ASP A 73 6.64 18.42 -1.43
CA ASP A 73 6.38 19.62 -0.64
C ASP A 73 5.18 20.42 -1.19
N ASP A 74 4.28 20.85 -0.31
CA ASP A 74 3.09 21.63 -0.66
C ASP A 74 3.34 23.15 -0.63
N ASP A 75 2.78 23.85 -1.61
CA ASP A 75 2.50 25.29 -1.52
C ASP A 75 0.98 25.54 -1.59
N LEU A 76 0.39 25.80 -0.43
CA LEU A 76 -1.04 26.05 -0.30
C LEU A 76 -1.41 27.53 -0.54
N GLY A 77 -0.43 28.38 -0.80
CA GLY A 77 -0.60 29.82 -0.99
C GLY A 77 -1.06 30.54 0.29
N THR A 78 -1.63 31.72 0.09
CA THR A 78 -2.09 32.58 1.20
C THR A 78 -3.46 32.15 1.70
N VAL A 79 -3.58 31.98 3.02
CA VAL A 79 -4.86 31.74 3.70
C VAL A 79 -5.14 32.90 4.65
N VAL A 80 -6.33 33.49 4.55
CA VAL A 80 -6.75 34.55 5.46
C VAL A 80 -7.01 33.99 6.86
N SER A 81 -6.74 34.77 7.90
CA SER A 81 -7.11 34.41 9.28
C SER A 81 -8.60 34.08 9.36
N GLY A 82 -8.95 32.94 9.95
CA GLY A 82 -10.31 32.39 9.99
C GLY A 82 -10.71 31.58 8.75
N GLY A 83 -9.82 31.40 7.78
CA GLY A 83 -10.07 30.67 6.54
C GLY A 83 -9.57 29.22 6.54
N THR A 84 -9.99 28.49 5.51
CA THR A 84 -9.57 27.11 5.23
C THR A 84 -9.10 27.02 3.77
N THR A 85 -8.09 26.19 3.52
CA THR A 85 -7.59 25.96 2.16
C THR A 85 -8.63 25.26 1.28
N THR A 86 -8.61 25.58 -0.01
CA THR A 86 -9.33 24.81 -1.02
C THR A 86 -8.55 23.55 -1.40
N GLN A 87 -7.22 23.67 -1.47
CA GLN A 87 -6.27 22.57 -1.71
C GLN A 87 -6.00 21.75 -0.45
N THR A 88 -5.49 20.54 -0.64
CA THR A 88 -5.15 19.59 0.43
C THR A 88 -3.66 19.27 0.37
N VAL A 89 -3.07 18.94 1.52
CA VAL A 89 -1.64 18.54 1.68
C VAL A 89 -1.31 17.15 1.11
N ILE A 90 -2.14 16.64 0.21
CA ILE A 90 -1.96 15.31 -0.37
C ILE A 90 -2.18 15.29 -1.88
N THR A 91 -2.43 16.45 -2.50
CA THR A 91 -2.89 16.52 -3.90
C THR A 91 -1.80 16.08 -4.90
N ASN A 92 -0.55 16.35 -4.56
CA ASN A 92 0.67 16.02 -5.32
C ASN A 92 1.32 14.70 -4.86
N ASP A 93 0.85 14.11 -3.77
CA ASP A 93 1.45 12.91 -3.17
C ASP A 93 1.01 11.62 -3.87
N ARG A 94 1.91 10.63 -3.90
CA ARG A 94 1.69 9.34 -4.58
C ARG A 94 2.04 8.13 -3.72
N LEU A 95 1.17 7.12 -3.76
CA LEU A 95 1.44 5.75 -3.30
C LEU A 95 1.60 4.84 -4.51
N ASN A 96 2.78 4.25 -4.66
CA ASN A 96 3.16 3.38 -5.78
C ASN A 96 2.81 3.98 -7.17
N GLY A 97 3.11 5.27 -7.33
CA GLY A 97 2.83 6.02 -8.56
C GLY A 97 1.38 6.46 -8.76
N THR A 98 0.44 6.07 -7.88
CA THR A 98 -0.98 6.49 -7.93
C THR A 98 -1.23 7.63 -6.93
N PRO A 99 -2.08 8.64 -7.25
CA PRO A 99 -2.45 9.66 -6.28
C PRO A 99 -2.97 9.06 -4.98
N VAL A 100 -2.53 9.59 -3.85
CA VAL A 100 -2.98 9.09 -2.54
C VAL A 100 -4.44 9.46 -2.27
N VAL A 101 -5.12 8.61 -1.51
CA VAL A 101 -6.45 8.86 -0.98
C VAL A 101 -6.41 8.63 0.53
N ILE A 102 -6.85 9.63 1.31
CA ILE A 102 -6.96 9.48 2.77
C ILE A 102 -8.13 8.55 3.09
N GLY A 103 -7.87 7.58 3.95
CA GLY A 103 -8.91 6.71 4.48
C GLY A 103 -8.32 5.59 5.33
N THR A 104 -9.03 4.47 5.39
CA THR A 104 -8.67 3.32 6.26
C THR A 104 -8.53 1.99 5.52
N GLY A 105 -8.90 1.94 4.24
CA GLY A 105 -8.83 0.71 3.44
C GLY A 105 -7.47 0.46 2.80
N VAL A 106 -7.32 -0.73 2.20
CA VAL A 106 -6.12 -1.09 1.40
C VAL A 106 -5.95 -0.15 0.21
N GLY A 107 -4.70 0.16 -0.14
CA GLY A 107 -4.36 1.14 -1.18
C GLY A 107 -4.66 2.60 -0.82
N GLN A 108 -5.16 2.87 0.39
CA GLN A 108 -5.33 4.23 0.92
C GLN A 108 -4.22 4.53 1.93
N VAL A 109 -4.15 5.80 2.34
CA VAL A 109 -3.17 6.27 3.31
C VAL A 109 -3.82 6.86 4.55
N THR A 110 -3.09 6.79 5.66
CA THR A 110 -3.37 7.58 6.86
C THR A 110 -2.53 8.85 6.82
N LEU A 111 -3.19 10.01 6.96
CA LEU A 111 -2.55 11.31 7.13
C LEU A 111 -2.44 11.64 8.63
N THR A 112 -1.24 11.94 9.10
CA THR A 112 -0.97 12.32 10.49
C THR A 112 -0.30 13.69 10.55
N PRO A 113 -0.99 14.74 11.02
CA PRO A 113 -0.34 16.01 11.34
C PRO A 113 0.71 15.81 12.44
N LEU A 114 1.93 16.31 12.24
CA LEU A 114 3.02 16.15 13.21
C LEU A 114 3.30 17.46 13.95
N ILE A 115 3.51 18.55 13.20
CA ILE A 115 3.82 19.86 13.76
C ILE A 115 2.92 20.87 13.06
N THR A 116 2.10 21.55 13.85
CA THR A 116 1.30 22.68 13.38
C THR A 116 1.50 23.86 14.33
N PRO A 117 1.73 25.08 13.79
CA PRO A 117 1.76 26.29 14.60
C PRO A 117 0.45 26.49 15.37
N THR A 118 0.50 27.14 16.53
CA THR A 118 -0.70 27.41 17.34
C THR A 118 -1.76 28.14 16.52
N GLY A 119 -2.98 27.61 16.54
CA GLY A 119 -4.10 28.18 15.79
C GLY A 119 -4.14 27.78 14.30
N ILE A 120 -3.21 26.96 13.82
CA ILE A 120 -3.27 26.37 12.47
C ILE A 120 -3.38 24.85 12.61
N THR A 121 -4.27 24.22 11.85
CA THR A 121 -4.51 22.77 11.90
C THR A 121 -4.53 22.17 10.50
N ILE A 122 -4.12 20.90 10.39
CA ILE A 122 -4.38 20.05 9.22
C ILE A 122 -5.52 19.11 9.62
N ASP A 123 -6.59 19.06 8.84
CA ASP A 123 -7.65 18.08 8.99
C ASP A 123 -7.15 16.73 8.45
N ALA A 124 -6.91 15.78 9.35
CA ALA A 124 -6.39 14.46 9.01
C ALA A 124 -7.32 13.63 8.10
N THR A 125 -8.58 14.00 7.94
CA THR A 125 -9.56 13.26 7.13
C THR A 125 -9.60 13.69 5.66
N ASN A 126 -9.15 14.92 5.36
CA ASN A 126 -9.22 15.49 4.02
C ASN A 126 -7.98 16.28 3.61
N GLY A 127 -7.01 16.47 4.51
CA GLY A 127 -5.76 17.18 4.25
C GLY A 127 -5.89 18.70 4.11
N LYS A 128 -7.04 19.30 4.39
CA LYS A 128 -7.18 20.77 4.34
C LYS A 128 -6.54 21.43 5.56
N VAL A 129 -5.96 22.60 5.34
CA VAL A 129 -5.40 23.44 6.40
C VAL A 129 -6.41 24.50 6.80
N THR A 130 -6.63 24.66 8.10
CA THR A 130 -7.46 25.74 8.65
C THR A 130 -6.59 26.67 9.47
N VAL A 131 -6.72 27.97 9.22
CA VAL A 131 -6.09 29.04 9.99
C VAL A 131 -7.16 29.64 10.88
N GLY A 132 -6.99 29.51 12.19
CA GLY A 132 -7.88 30.07 13.20
C GLY A 132 -7.95 31.59 13.14
N THR A 133 -8.87 32.17 13.91
CA THR A 133 -8.97 33.63 14.04
C THR A 133 -7.81 34.16 14.86
N ASN A 134 -7.33 35.37 14.52
CA ASN A 134 -6.24 36.08 15.22
C ASN A 134 -4.86 35.41 15.09
N VAL A 135 -4.66 34.53 14.12
CA VAL A 135 -3.31 34.10 13.73
C VAL A 135 -2.60 35.29 13.09
N SER A 136 -1.40 35.59 13.57
CA SER A 136 -0.61 36.73 13.06
C SER A 136 -0.23 36.51 11.60
N SER A 137 -0.03 37.60 10.86
CA SER A 137 0.49 37.49 9.49
C SER A 137 1.93 36.96 9.51
N GLY A 138 2.22 36.00 8.66
CA GLY A 138 3.54 35.38 8.57
C GLY A 138 3.54 34.17 7.64
N VAL A 139 4.74 33.65 7.37
CA VAL A 139 4.92 32.37 6.68
C VAL A 139 4.99 31.28 7.75
N TYR A 140 4.16 30.26 7.59
CA TYR A 140 4.06 29.14 8.53
C TYR A 140 4.41 27.86 7.81
N THR A 141 5.33 27.08 8.39
CA THR A 141 5.66 25.73 7.93
C THR A 141 4.90 24.72 8.80
N LEU A 142 4.26 23.76 8.15
CA LEU A 142 3.60 22.62 8.79
C LEU A 142 4.32 21.35 8.35
N THR A 143 4.30 20.32 9.18
CA THR A 143 4.80 18.98 8.79
C THR A 143 3.75 17.93 9.09
N TYR A 144 3.59 16.98 8.17
CA TYR A 144 2.70 15.84 8.29
C TYR A 144 3.42 14.56 7.88
N LYS A 145 2.77 13.43 8.13
CA LYS A 145 3.23 12.10 7.72
C LYS A 145 2.11 11.38 6.98
N ILE A 146 2.47 10.70 5.90
CA ILE A 146 1.62 9.75 5.20
C ILE A 146 2.13 8.34 5.45
N CYS A 147 1.22 7.42 5.78
CA CYS A 147 1.51 6.00 5.93
C CYS A 147 0.56 5.18 5.06
N GLU A 148 1.07 4.19 4.34
CA GLU A 148 0.23 3.20 3.65
C GLU A 148 -0.59 2.38 4.65
N ASN A 149 -1.88 2.20 4.35
CA ASN A 149 -2.75 1.35 5.16
C ASN A 149 -2.69 -0.11 4.74
N GLY A 150 -2.86 -0.99 5.73
CA GLY A 150 -2.83 -2.44 5.52
C GLY A 150 -1.43 -3.01 5.29
N ALA A 151 -0.38 -2.17 5.40
CA ALA A 151 0.99 -2.65 5.37
C ALA A 151 1.25 -3.53 6.61
N THR A 152 1.73 -4.75 6.38
CA THR A 152 2.16 -5.67 7.45
C THR A 152 3.68 -5.60 7.58
N PRO A 153 4.24 -5.47 8.80
CA PRO A 153 5.70 -5.44 9.00
C PRO A 153 6.43 -6.65 8.43
#